data_AF-A0A6C0B885-F1
#
_entry.id   AF-A0A6C0B885-F1
#
_cell.length_a   1.000
_cell.length_b   1.000
_cell.length_c   1.000
_cell.angle_alpha   90.00
_cell.angle_beta   90.00
_cell.angle_gamma   90.00
#
_symmetry.space_group_name_H-M   'P 1'
#
loop_
_entity.id
_entity.type
_entity.pdbx_description
1 polymer ?
#
loop_
_entity_poly.entity_id
_entity_poly.type
_entity_poly.pdbx_seq_one_letter_code
_entity_poly.pdbx_strand_id
1 'polypeptide(L)'
;MFAYINIFKPEIHKINLDSVNYVVNAKGWGDGNISVNDVLQNPKKYKDDYDRINNANLKYPIIMDFKGNIFDGVHRYIKAKKLNKKTIKVYLFNNELLKNFIIDKNSNYNKKLEINEYIELFYKKFHSKLRL
;
A
#
# COMPACT_ATOMS: atom_id res chain seq x y z
N MET A 1 5.69 7.61 -1.29
CA MET A 1 6.21 6.22 -1.21
C MET A 1 6.72 5.71 -2.55
N PHE A 2 5.98 5.83 -3.66
CA PHE A 2 6.44 5.35 -4.97
C PHE A 2 7.74 5.97 -5.47
N ALA A 3 7.95 7.28 -5.27
CA ALA A 3 9.23 7.93 -5.58
C ALA A 3 10.40 7.25 -4.83
N TYR A 4 10.23 6.93 -3.55
CA TYR A 4 11.24 6.21 -2.76
C TYR A 4 11.53 4.82 -3.36
N ILE A 5 10.48 4.06 -3.69
CA ILE A 5 10.66 2.73 -4.31
C ILE A 5 11.40 2.84 -5.66
N ASN A 6 11.06 3.84 -6.46
CA ASN A 6 11.65 4.03 -7.78
C ASN A 6 13.13 4.45 -7.70
N ILE A 7 13.49 5.30 -6.74
CA ILE A 7 14.85 5.82 -6.58
C ILE A 7 15.74 4.80 -5.86
N PHE A 8 15.31 4.31 -4.69
CA PHE A 8 16.16 3.50 -3.80
C PHE A 8 16.06 1.99 -4.04
N LYS A 9 15.13 1.53 -4.89
CA LYS A 9 14.94 0.11 -5.25
C LYS A 9 15.00 -0.83 -4.03
N PRO A 10 14.18 -0.62 -2.98
CA PRO A 10 14.23 -1.43 -1.78
C PRO A 10 14.01 -2.92 -2.12
N GLU A 11 14.57 -3.79 -1.27
CA GLU A 11 14.44 -5.23 -1.46
C GLU A 11 12.97 -5.68 -1.50
N ILE A 12 12.69 -6.65 -2.37
CA ILE A 12 11.39 -7.29 -2.47
C ILE A 12 11.45 -8.59 -1.68
N HIS A 13 10.61 -8.72 -0.67
CA HIS A 13 10.47 -9.95 0.08
C HIS A 13 9.30 -10.78 -0.43
N LYS A 14 9.32 -12.08 -0.19
CA LYS A 14 8.22 -13.00 -0.46
C LYS A 14 7.74 -13.56 0.87
N ILE A 15 6.52 -13.18 1.27
CA ILE A 15 5.94 -13.59 2.56
C ILE A 15 4.77 -14.55 2.36
N ASN A 16 4.43 -15.30 3.41
CA ASN A 16 3.22 -16.11 3.44
C ASN A 16 1.99 -15.17 3.47
N LEU A 17 0.96 -15.51 2.69
CA LEU A 17 -0.29 -14.76 2.67
C LEU A 17 -1.07 -14.85 3.99
N ASP A 18 -0.84 -15.87 4.81
CA ASP A 18 -1.50 -16.08 6.09
C ASP A 18 -0.87 -15.27 7.23
N SER A 19 0.35 -14.76 7.06
CA SER A 19 0.96 -13.84 8.02
C SER A 19 0.48 -12.40 7.86
N VAL A 20 -0.35 -12.11 6.86
CA VAL A 20 -0.87 -10.77 6.60
C VAL A 20 -2.16 -10.58 7.40
N ASN A 21 -2.13 -9.72 8.42
CA ASN A 21 -3.28 -9.39 9.24
C ASN A 21 -4.16 -8.33 8.56
N TYR A 22 -4.93 -8.75 7.55
CA TYR A 22 -5.86 -7.85 6.84
C TYR A 22 -7.32 -8.17 7.18
N VAL A 23 -8.05 -7.18 7.70
CA VAL A 23 -9.45 -7.31 8.10
C VAL A 23 -10.37 -7.04 6.90
N VAL A 24 -10.84 -8.09 6.24
CA VAL A 24 -11.69 -7.99 5.02
C VAL A 24 -13.06 -7.32 5.24
N ASN A 25 -13.54 -7.28 6.48
CA ASN A 25 -14.80 -6.63 6.87
C ASN A 25 -14.62 -5.17 7.30
N ALA A 26 -13.38 -4.67 7.42
CA ALA A 26 -13.16 -3.29 7.80
C ALA A 26 -13.65 -2.36 6.69
N LYS A 27 -14.43 -1.35 7.07
CA LYS A 27 -14.80 -0.25 6.18
C LYS A 27 -13.58 0.67 6.00
N GLY A 28 -13.37 1.14 4.79
CA GLY A 28 -12.18 1.94 4.46
C GLY A 28 -11.71 1.78 3.02
N TRP A 29 -12.37 0.93 2.24
CA TRP A 29 -12.15 0.84 0.81
C TRP A 29 -13.04 1.85 0.07
N GLY A 30 -12.69 2.24 -1.15
CA GLY A 30 -13.44 3.20 -1.96
C GLY A 30 -13.60 4.58 -1.27
N ASP A 31 -14.85 4.99 -1.09
CA ASP A 31 -15.29 6.21 -0.41
C ASP A 31 -15.14 6.15 1.13
N GLY A 32 -14.58 5.05 1.65
CA GLY A 32 -14.41 4.81 3.07
C GLY A 32 -15.56 4.04 3.72
N ASN A 33 -16.66 3.79 3.00
CA ASN A 33 -17.86 3.14 3.55
C ASN A 33 -18.00 1.66 3.18
N ILE A 34 -17.15 1.17 2.28
CA ILE A 34 -17.21 -0.20 1.77
C ILE A 34 -16.05 -1.06 2.30
N SER A 35 -16.31 -2.35 2.48
CA SER A 35 -15.34 -3.37 2.86
C SER A 35 -14.97 -4.27 1.67
N VAL A 36 -13.93 -5.10 1.82
CA VAL A 36 -13.59 -6.10 0.79
C VAL A 36 -14.71 -7.09 0.59
N ASN A 37 -15.35 -7.53 1.67
CA ASN A 37 -16.43 -8.50 1.58
C ASN A 37 -17.66 -7.93 0.86
N ASP A 38 -17.96 -6.64 1.02
CA ASP A 38 -19.05 -5.99 0.26
C ASP A 38 -18.81 -6.10 -1.25
N VAL A 39 -17.58 -5.85 -1.70
CA VAL A 39 -17.16 -5.95 -3.11
C VAL A 39 -17.24 -7.40 -3.62
N LEU A 40 -16.77 -8.36 -2.82
CA LEU A 40 -16.75 -9.77 -3.21
C LEU A 40 -18.16 -10.38 -3.27
N GLN A 41 -19.06 -9.97 -2.37
CA GLN A 41 -20.43 -10.48 -2.30
C GLN A 41 -21.37 -9.78 -3.30
N ASN A 42 -21.08 -8.52 -3.68
CA ASN A 42 -21.92 -7.74 -4.58
C ASN A 42 -21.15 -7.26 -5.83
N PRO A 43 -20.59 -8.18 -6.64
CA PRO A 43 -19.69 -7.83 -7.75
C PRO A 43 -20.36 -6.96 -8.83
N LYS A 44 -21.68 -7.08 -9.01
CA LYS A 44 -22.43 -6.23 -9.95
C LYS A 44 -22.54 -4.77 -9.46
N LYS A 45 -22.69 -4.59 -8.15
CA LYS A 45 -22.80 -3.25 -7.53
C LYS A 45 -21.44 -2.56 -7.49
N TYR A 46 -20.38 -3.31 -7.20
CA TYR A 46 -19.00 -2.82 -7.08
C TYR A 46 -18.13 -3.30 -8.24
N LYS A 47 -18.64 -3.16 -9.46
CA LYS A 47 -18.02 -3.72 -10.66
C LYS A 47 -16.57 -3.27 -10.85
N ASP A 48 -16.29 -1.98 -10.66
CA ASP A 48 -14.96 -1.43 -10.90
C ASP A 48 -13.91 -2.00 -9.95
N ASP A 49 -14.19 -2.05 -8.64
CA ASP A 49 -13.25 -2.65 -7.68
C ASP A 49 -13.14 -4.16 -7.86
N TYR A 50 -14.25 -4.85 -8.18
CA TYR A 50 -14.22 -6.28 -8.48
C TYR A 50 -13.34 -6.58 -9.72
N ASP A 51 -13.46 -5.78 -10.77
CA ASP A 51 -12.64 -5.87 -11.97
C ASP A 51 -11.17 -5.55 -11.67
N ARG A 52 -10.90 -4.54 -10.84
CA ARG A 52 -9.53 -4.22 -10.38
C ARG A 52 -8.91 -5.36 -9.59
N ILE A 53 -9.68 -6.06 -8.75
CA ILE A 53 -9.21 -7.29 -8.09
C ILE A 53 -8.85 -8.33 -9.16
N ASN A 54 -9.76 -8.65 -10.08
CA ASN A 54 -9.53 -9.72 -11.05
C ASN A 54 -8.39 -9.42 -12.02
N ASN A 55 -8.23 -8.15 -12.41
CA ASN A 55 -7.21 -7.69 -13.35
C ASN A 55 -5.89 -7.30 -12.67
N ALA A 56 -5.82 -7.31 -11.33
CA ALA A 56 -4.60 -6.95 -10.60
C ALA A 56 -3.39 -7.79 -11.05
N ASN A 57 -2.27 -7.13 -11.38
CA ASN A 57 -1.06 -7.81 -11.79
C ASN A 57 -0.21 -8.23 -10.57
N LEU A 58 -0.13 -9.53 -10.32
CA LEU A 58 0.60 -10.12 -9.18
C LEU A 58 2.12 -10.12 -9.34
N LYS A 59 2.66 -9.68 -10.48
CA LYS A 59 4.11 -9.50 -10.66
C LYS A 59 4.65 -8.40 -9.74
N TYR A 60 3.81 -7.39 -9.43
CA TYR A 60 4.19 -6.21 -8.66
C TYR A 60 3.96 -6.39 -7.15
N PRO A 61 4.94 -6.05 -6.29
CA PRO A 61 4.82 -6.19 -4.83
C PRO A 61 3.76 -5.27 -4.21
N ILE A 62 3.08 -5.73 -3.16
CA ILE A 62 2.27 -4.85 -2.29
C ILE A 62 3.17 -4.06 -1.33
N ILE A 63 2.65 -3.00 -0.72
CA ILE A 63 3.40 -2.17 0.25
C ILE A 63 2.75 -2.35 1.63
N MET A 64 3.54 -2.75 2.62
CA MET A 64 3.04 -3.00 3.97
C MET A 64 4.10 -2.73 5.05
N ASP A 65 3.65 -2.68 6.30
CA ASP A 65 4.55 -2.69 7.45
C ASP A 65 4.83 -4.12 7.96
N PHE A 66 5.72 -4.22 8.95
CA PHE A 66 6.04 -5.48 9.62
C PHE A 66 4.90 -6.05 10.48
N LYS A 67 3.83 -5.28 10.73
CA LYS A 67 2.67 -5.71 11.52
C LYS A 67 1.57 -6.33 10.67
N GLY A 68 1.70 -6.32 9.34
CA GLY A 68 0.65 -6.84 8.46
C GLY A 68 -0.22 -5.76 7.80
N ASN A 69 -0.02 -4.48 8.12
CA ASN A 69 -0.88 -3.40 7.62
C ASN A 69 -0.52 -3.07 6.17
N ILE A 70 -1.48 -3.22 5.25
CA ILE A 70 -1.31 -2.93 3.83
C ILE A 70 -1.58 -1.44 3.57
N PHE A 71 -0.59 -0.72 3.04
CA PHE A 71 -0.73 0.69 2.63
C PHE A 71 -1.12 0.81 1.15
N ASP A 72 -0.65 -0.11 0.31
CA ASP A 72 -1.02 -0.19 -1.10
C ASP A 72 -1.03 -1.64 -1.58
N GLY A 73 -1.93 -1.93 -2.53
CA GLY A 73 -1.99 -3.23 -3.19
C GLY A 73 -3.02 -4.22 -2.63
N VAL A 74 -4.03 -3.77 -1.89
CA VAL A 74 -5.14 -4.62 -1.41
C VAL A 74 -5.76 -5.45 -2.53
N HIS A 75 -6.02 -4.88 -3.72
CA HIS A 75 -6.52 -5.62 -4.89
C HIS A 75 -5.64 -6.83 -5.25
N ARG A 76 -4.31 -6.67 -5.20
CA ARG A 76 -3.34 -7.75 -5.49
C ARG A 76 -3.35 -8.80 -4.38
N TYR A 77 -3.42 -8.37 -3.13
CA TYR A 77 -3.55 -9.26 -1.98
C TYR A 77 -4.82 -10.14 -2.09
N ILE A 78 -5.98 -9.53 -2.33
CA ILE A 78 -7.24 -10.26 -2.46
C ILE A 78 -7.25 -11.19 -3.67
N LYS A 79 -6.71 -10.77 -4.83
CA LYS A 79 -6.55 -11.66 -5.98
C LYS A 79 -5.67 -12.86 -5.65
N ALA A 80 -4.56 -12.67 -4.94
CA ALA A 80 -3.67 -13.75 -4.56
C ALA A 80 -4.35 -14.77 -3.63
N LYS A 81 -5.16 -14.29 -2.67
CA LYS A 81 -6.02 -15.14 -1.82
C LYS A 81 -7.07 -15.90 -2.66
N LYS A 82 -7.80 -15.23 -3.57
CA LYS A 82 -8.78 -15.88 -4.48
C LYS A 82 -8.16 -17.00 -5.31
N LEU A 83 -6.90 -16.85 -5.70
CA LEU A 83 -6.14 -17.83 -6.49
C LEU A 83 -5.41 -18.89 -5.62
N ASN A 84 -5.71 -18.97 -4.32
CA ASN A 84 -5.08 -19.89 -3.37
C ASN A 84 -3.55 -19.87 -3.43
N LYS A 85 -2.95 -18.70 -3.67
CA LYS A 85 -1.49 -18.55 -3.61
C LYS A 85 -1.06 -18.69 -2.15
N LYS A 86 0.11 -19.31 -1.94
CA LYS A 86 0.72 -19.42 -0.60
C LYS A 86 1.50 -18.17 -0.21
N THR A 87 1.95 -17.39 -1.19
CA THR A 87 2.88 -16.27 -0.98
C THR A 87 2.58 -15.09 -1.88
N ILE A 88 3.02 -13.90 -1.45
CA ILE A 88 2.94 -12.65 -2.21
C ILE A 88 4.25 -11.85 -2.08
N LYS A 89 4.59 -11.08 -3.11
CA LYS A 89 5.73 -10.16 -3.10
C LYS A 89 5.36 -8.89 -2.33
N VAL A 90 6.28 -8.39 -1.50
CA VAL A 90 6.06 -7.22 -0.66
C VAL A 90 7.28 -6.30 -0.63
N TYR A 91 7.02 -5.00 -0.50
CA TYR A 91 7.98 -4.06 0.08
C TYR A 91 7.63 -3.87 1.56
N LEU A 92 8.58 -4.14 2.46
CA LEU A 92 8.41 -3.97 3.91
C LEU A 92 8.95 -2.63 4.35
N PHE A 93 8.10 -1.84 5.01
CA PHE A 93 8.45 -0.53 5.54
C PHE A 93 8.43 -0.59 7.07
N ASN A 94 9.58 -0.35 7.71
CA ASN A 94 9.64 -0.24 9.16
C ASN A 94 9.12 1.12 9.65
N ASN A 95 8.85 1.22 10.96
CA ASN A 95 8.31 2.45 11.56
C ASN A 95 9.24 3.67 11.36
N GLU A 96 10.56 3.46 11.35
CA GLU A 96 11.53 4.53 11.13
C GLU A 96 11.40 5.09 9.71
N LEU A 97 11.32 4.22 8.70
CA LEU A 97 11.10 4.61 7.31
C LEU A 97 9.73 5.25 7.12
N LEU A 98 8.68 4.73 7.75
CA LEU A 98 7.32 5.27 7.65
C LEU A 98 7.20 6.71 8.17
N LYS A 99 7.94 7.06 9.23
CA LYS A 99 8.00 8.44 9.75
C LYS A 99 8.43 9.46 8.69
N ASN A 100 9.24 9.04 7.72
CA ASN A 100 9.67 9.92 6.63
C ASN A 100 8.53 10.22 5.63
N PHE A 101 7.44 9.48 5.61
CA PHE A 101 6.31 9.77 4.72
C PHE A 101 5.22 10.66 5.34
N ILE A 102 5.35 11.03 6.62
CA ILE A 102 4.42 11.94 7.30
C ILE A 102 4.61 13.36 6.77
N ILE A 103 3.60 13.92 6.11
CA ILE A 103 3.62 15.30 5.58
C ILE A 103 3.37 16.32 6.70
N ASP A 104 2.40 16.04 7.57
CA ASP A 104 2.06 16.88 8.71
C ASP A 104 2.01 16.04 10.01
N LYS A 105 2.75 16.48 11.03
CA LYS A 105 2.81 15.83 12.35
C LYS A 105 1.53 16.05 13.16
N ASN A 106 0.75 17.06 12.83
CA ASN A 106 -0.53 17.39 13.46
C ASN A 106 -1.71 16.69 12.77
N SER A 107 -1.45 15.73 11.88
CA SER A 107 -2.47 14.97 11.15
C SER A 107 -3.43 15.84 10.33
N ASN A 108 -2.97 16.99 9.84
CA ASN A 108 -3.74 17.81 8.91
C ASN A 108 -3.71 17.18 7.51
N TYR A 109 -4.68 16.32 7.22
CA TYR A 109 -4.82 15.66 5.92
C TYR A 109 -5.12 16.62 4.76
N ASN A 110 -5.54 17.85 5.05
CA ASN A 110 -5.85 18.89 4.06
C ASN A 110 -4.65 19.79 3.73
N LYS A 111 -3.48 19.55 4.34
CA LYS A 111 -2.28 20.32 4.05
C LYS A 111 -1.87 20.11 2.59
N LYS A 112 -2.07 21.16 1.79
CA LYS A 112 -1.57 21.23 0.42
C LYS A 112 -0.17 21.84 0.45
N LEU A 113 0.76 21.15 -0.19
CA LEU A 113 2.09 21.66 -0.48
C LEU A 113 2.18 21.88 -1.99
N GLU A 114 2.96 22.88 -2.39
CA GLU A 114 3.37 23.04 -3.77
C GLU A 114 4.34 21.92 -4.18
N ILE A 115 4.47 21.69 -5.49
CA ILE A 115 5.29 20.58 -6.00
C ILE A 115 6.75 20.67 -5.57
N ASN A 116 7.33 21.88 -5.56
CA ASN A 116 8.69 22.14 -5.11
C ASN A 116 8.86 21.84 -3.61
N GLU A 117 7.84 22.10 -2.79
CA GLU A 117 7.86 21.78 -1.37
C GLU A 117 7.84 20.26 -1.12
N TYR A 118 7.07 19.50 -1.91
CA TYR A 118 7.14 18.04 -1.86
C TYR A 118 8.52 17.50 -2.23
N ILE A 119 9.15 18.09 -3.25
CA ILE A 119 10.51 17.72 -3.68
C ILE A 119 11.50 18.02 -2.57
N GLU A 120 11.50 19.24 -2.02
CA GLU A 120 12.37 19.63 -0.91
C GLU A 120 12.18 18.75 0.32
N LEU A 121 10.93 18.46 0.69
CA LEU A 121 10.62 17.60 1.82
C LEU A 121 11.14 16.17 1.60
N PHE A 122 10.97 15.64 0.39
CA PHE A 122 11.50 14.33 0.02
C PHE A 122 13.03 14.31 0.12
N TYR A 123 13.70 15.31 -0.49
CA TYR A 123 15.14 15.44 -0.38
C TYR A 123 15.58 15.53 1.06
N LYS A 124 15.07 16.48 1.87
CA LYS A 124 15.46 16.66 3.28
C LYS A 124 15.36 15.36 4.10
N LYS A 125 14.33 14.54 3.84
CA LYS A 125 14.10 13.30 4.59
C LYS A 125 14.91 12.09 4.11
N PHE A 126 15.30 12.08 2.84
CA PHE A 126 16.01 10.95 2.24
C PHE A 126 17.44 11.30 1.78
N HIS A 127 17.90 12.53 2.01
CA HIS A 127 19.19 13.04 1.55
C HIS A 127 20.38 12.22 2.06
N SER A 128 20.35 11.79 3.32
CA SER A 128 21.41 10.94 3.88
C SER A 128 21.52 9.58 3.17
N LYS A 129 20.42 9.09 2.57
CA LYS A 129 20.40 7.85 1.80
C LYS A 129 20.80 8.02 0.33
N LEU A 130 20.90 9.26 -0.18
CA LEU A 130 21.30 9.57 -1.56
C LEU A 130 22.83 9.65 -1.74
N ARG A 131 23.61 9.62 -0.66
CA ARG A 131 25.10 9.71 -0.69
C ARG A 131 25.80 8.35 -0.71
N LEU A 132 25.13 7.31 -1.20
CA LEU A 132 25.70 5.98 -1.44
C LEU A 132 26.08 5.81 -2.91
#